data_AF-A0A1I5CI72-F1
#
_entry.id   AF-A0A1I5CI72-F1
#
_cell.length_a   1.000
_cell.length_b   1.000
_cell.length_c   1.000
_cell.angle_alpha   90.00
_cell.angle_beta   90.00
_cell.angle_gamma   90.00
#
_symmetry.space_group_name_H-M   'P 1'
#
loop_
_entity.id
_entity.type
_entity.pdbx_description
1 polymer ?
#
loop_
_entity_poly.entity_id
_entity_poly.type
_entity_poly.pdbx_seq_one_letter_code
_entity_poly.pdbx_strand_id
1 'polypeptide(L)'
;MNFANIDSPEQLEALGTVEEVRLALEQFASPFKVQAQSYEELMPYVMRVQPWSPPHSGHFVSRQAEVIFFLTMLTGKTRNDFLEVKDEYFRDHEAAKRWFRRLANIVHPDKTNGDSEAFKALTKLYEEITYVGADDDE
;
A
#
# COMPACT_ATOMS: atom_id res chain seq x y z
N MET A 1 -9.76 4.24 3.71
CA MET A 1 -10.07 3.12 4.63
C MET A 1 -9.72 1.82 3.92
N ASN A 2 -9.20 0.82 4.62
CA ASN A 2 -8.88 -0.48 4.02
C ASN A 2 -9.97 -1.49 4.42
N PHE A 3 -10.65 -2.06 3.43
CA PHE A 3 -11.73 -3.04 3.65
C PHE A 3 -11.27 -4.50 3.56
N ALA A 4 -9.96 -4.71 3.39
CA ALA A 4 -9.40 -6.02 3.15
C ALA A 4 -9.24 -6.82 4.47
N ASN A 5 -9.57 -8.13 4.45
CA ASN A 5 -9.60 -9.04 5.64
C ASN A 5 -10.49 -8.58 6.81
N ILE A 6 -11.55 -7.83 6.52
CA ILE A 6 -12.67 -7.63 7.45
C ILE A 6 -13.62 -8.82 7.36
N ASP A 7 -13.62 -9.64 8.40
CA ASP A 7 -14.41 -10.85 8.55
C ASP A 7 -15.43 -10.73 9.69
N SER A 8 -15.41 -9.64 10.46
CA SER A 8 -16.36 -9.39 11.55
C SER A 8 -16.77 -7.91 11.73
N PRO A 9 -17.95 -7.63 12.34
CA PRO A 9 -18.39 -6.26 12.65
C PRO A 9 -17.45 -5.49 13.57
N GLU A 10 -16.80 -6.17 14.53
CA GLU A 10 -15.87 -5.55 15.49
C GLU A 10 -14.64 -4.96 14.80
N GLN A 11 -14.23 -5.55 13.67
CA GLN A 11 -13.15 -4.99 12.86
C GLN A 11 -13.57 -3.71 12.12
N LEU A 12 -14.87 -3.54 11.81
CA LEU A 12 -15.39 -2.28 11.26
C LEU A 12 -15.43 -1.19 12.32
N GLU A 13 -15.80 -1.53 13.56
CA GLU A 13 -15.77 -0.59 14.69
C GLU A 13 -14.38 0.02 14.89
N ALA A 14 -13.33 -0.77 14.70
CA ALA A 14 -11.95 -0.29 14.80
C ALA A 14 -11.55 0.69 13.68
N LEU A 15 -12.29 0.75 12.57
CA LEU A 15 -12.00 1.63 11.43
C LEU A 15 -12.69 2.98 11.54
N GLY A 16 -13.83 3.06 12.22
CA GLY A 16 -14.60 4.30 12.39
C GLY A 16 -16.06 4.03 12.66
N THR A 17 -16.85 5.10 12.71
CA THR A 17 -18.31 5.03 12.89
C THR A 17 -19.00 4.38 11.68
N VAL A 18 -20.22 3.84 11.88
CA VAL A 18 -21.06 3.29 10.80
C VAL A 18 -21.16 4.26 9.61
N GLU A 19 -21.36 5.55 9.88
CA GLU A 19 -21.49 6.57 8.84
C GLU A 19 -20.18 6.80 8.06
N GLU A 20 -19.04 6.86 8.75
CA GLU A 20 -17.72 7.01 8.12
C GLU A 20 -17.39 5.80 7.23
N VAL A 21 -17.64 4.59 7.73
CA VAL A 21 -17.45 3.34 6.98
C VAL A 21 -18.36 3.30 5.76
N ARG A 22 -19.64 3.67 5.92
CA ARG A 22 -20.63 3.74 4.83
C ARG A 22 -20.18 4.70 3.73
N LEU A 23 -19.78 5.92 4.09
CA LEU A 23 -19.29 6.92 3.12
C LEU A 23 -18.02 6.45 2.40
N ALA A 24 -17.09 5.82 3.13
CA ALA A 24 -15.88 5.26 2.54
C ALA A 24 -16.17 4.12 1.56
N LEU A 25 -17.15 3.25 1.84
CA LEU A 25 -17.62 2.22 0.90
C LEU A 25 -18.25 2.83 -0.35
N GLU A 26 -19.12 3.84 -0.22
CA GLU A 26 -19.73 4.52 -1.36
C GLU A 26 -18.69 5.22 -2.24
N GLN A 27 -17.65 5.82 -1.64
CA GLN A 27 -16.56 6.43 -2.38
C GLN A 27 -15.71 5.38 -3.10
N PHE A 28 -15.41 4.27 -2.43
CA PHE A 28 -14.59 3.19 -2.98
C PHE A 28 -15.27 2.48 -4.15
N ALA A 29 -16.57 2.22 -4.02
CA ALA A 29 -17.36 1.49 -5.00
C ALA A 29 -18.37 2.39 -5.72
N SER A 30 -18.03 3.66 -5.99
CA SER A 30 -18.93 4.56 -6.72
C SER A 30 -19.33 3.94 -8.07
N PRO A 31 -20.62 3.97 -8.47
CA PRO A 31 -21.74 4.74 -7.90
C PRO A 31 -22.64 3.97 -6.92
N PHE A 32 -22.20 2.85 -6.35
CA PHE A 32 -23.03 2.04 -5.44
C PHE A 32 -23.44 2.83 -4.18
N LYS A 33 -24.69 2.65 -3.75
CA LYS A 33 -25.25 3.24 -2.53
C LYS A 33 -25.39 2.20 -1.43
N VAL A 34 -25.00 2.56 -0.22
CA VAL A 34 -25.01 1.67 0.93
C VAL A 34 -26.10 2.12 1.89
N GLN A 35 -27.12 1.27 2.09
CA GLN A 35 -28.26 1.52 2.97
C GLN A 35 -28.12 0.77 4.30
N ALA A 36 -26.95 0.84 4.93
CA ALA A 36 -26.66 0.17 6.19
C ALA A 36 -26.72 1.16 7.35
N GLN A 37 -27.32 0.76 8.47
CA GLN A 37 -27.44 1.54 9.72
C GLN A 37 -26.72 0.89 10.90
N SER A 38 -26.16 -0.31 10.73
CA SER A 38 -25.31 -0.97 11.72
C SER A 38 -24.08 -1.61 11.08
N TYR A 39 -23.11 -2.04 11.88
CA TYR A 39 -21.93 -2.74 11.37
C TYR A 39 -22.27 -4.10 10.76
N GLU A 40 -23.25 -4.82 11.33
CA GLU A 40 -23.75 -6.07 10.76
C GLU A 40 -24.33 -5.87 9.36
N GLU A 41 -25.07 -4.78 9.16
CA GLU A 41 -25.63 -4.43 7.85
C GLU A 41 -24.57 -3.96 6.85
N LEU A 42 -23.43 -3.46 7.32
CA LEU A 42 -22.30 -3.08 6.46
C LEU A 42 -21.55 -4.31 5.92
N MET A 43 -21.53 -5.43 6.66
CA MET A 43 -20.75 -6.62 6.30
C MET A 43 -21.00 -7.14 4.88
N PRO A 44 -22.24 -7.31 4.39
CA PRO A 44 -22.48 -7.78 3.02
C PRO A 44 -21.93 -6.86 1.93
N TYR A 45 -21.81 -5.56 2.20
CA TYR A 45 -21.21 -4.60 1.25
C TYR A 45 -19.70 -4.72 1.27
N VAL A 46 -19.11 -4.80 2.47
CA VAL A 46 -17.67 -5.02 2.67
C VAL A 46 -17.20 -6.30 1.99
N MET A 47 -17.91 -7.41 2.19
CA MET A 47 -17.59 -8.70 1.56
C MET A 47 -17.63 -8.64 0.02
N ARG A 48 -18.49 -7.80 -0.58
CA ARG A 48 -18.55 -7.64 -2.04
C ARG A 48 -17.38 -6.83 -2.60
N VAL A 49 -16.89 -5.85 -1.85
CA VAL A 49 -15.79 -4.97 -2.31
C VAL A 49 -14.41 -5.47 -1.87
N GLN A 50 -14.35 -6.41 -0.92
CA GLN A 50 -13.12 -7.05 -0.46
C GLN A 50 -12.24 -7.57 -1.61
N PRO A 51 -12.76 -8.28 -2.64
CA PRO A 51 -11.95 -8.76 -3.76
C PRO A 51 -11.33 -7.63 -4.60
N TRP A 52 -11.90 -6.43 -4.54
CA TRP A 52 -11.38 -5.25 -5.23
C TRP A 52 -10.47 -4.41 -4.35
N SER A 53 -10.40 -4.73 -3.05
CA SER A 53 -9.51 -4.03 -2.14
C SER A 53 -8.07 -4.32 -2.52
N PRO A 54 -7.17 -3.32 -2.44
CA PRO A 54 -5.76 -3.53 -2.70
C PRO A 54 -5.22 -4.69 -1.84
N PRO A 55 -4.31 -5.51 -2.39
CA PRO A 55 -3.71 -6.58 -1.64
C PRO A 55 -2.94 -6.02 -0.44
N HIS A 56 -3.02 -6.74 0.66
CA HIS A 56 -2.50 -6.39 1.97
C HIS A 56 -1.64 -7.54 2.49
N SER A 57 -0.84 -7.24 3.51
CA SER A 57 0.20 -8.13 4.03
C SER A 57 -0.26 -9.56 4.34
N GLY A 58 -1.54 -9.77 4.70
CA GLY A 58 -2.10 -11.08 4.99
C GLY A 58 -2.37 -11.98 3.78
N HIS A 59 -2.29 -11.46 2.54
CA HIS A 59 -2.51 -12.22 1.31
C HIS A 59 -1.21 -12.79 0.73
N PHE A 60 -0.06 -12.40 1.27
CA PHE A 60 1.24 -12.82 0.78
C PHE A 60 1.83 -13.92 1.66
N VAL A 61 2.48 -14.89 1.02
CA VAL A 61 3.18 -15.98 1.72
C VAL A 61 4.41 -15.51 2.52
N SER A 62 4.92 -14.30 2.24
CA SER A 62 6.01 -13.68 2.96
C SER A 62 6.08 -12.17 2.71
N ARG A 63 6.76 -11.44 3.61
CA ARG A 63 7.07 -10.01 3.41
C ARG A 63 7.89 -9.78 2.13
N GLN A 64 8.73 -10.74 1.74
CA GLN A 64 9.50 -10.63 0.51
C GLN A 64 8.61 -10.67 -0.74
N ALA A 65 7.68 -11.62 -0.79
CA ALA A 65 6.71 -11.73 -1.88
C ALA A 65 5.83 -10.47 -1.99
N GLU A 66 5.42 -9.93 -0.84
CA GLU A 66 4.67 -8.67 -0.76
C GLU A 66 5.45 -7.49 -1.36
N VAL A 67 6.70 -7.28 -0.94
CA VAL A 67 7.52 -6.16 -1.43
C VAL A 67 7.83 -6.32 -2.93
N ILE A 68 8.09 -7.54 -3.40
CA ILE A 68 8.28 -7.83 -4.84
C ILE A 68 7.02 -7.46 -5.62
N PHE A 69 5.84 -7.88 -5.15
CA PHE A 69 4.57 -7.55 -5.78
C PHE A 69 4.35 -6.04 -5.84
N PHE A 70 4.55 -5.32 -4.73
CA PHE A 70 4.39 -3.86 -4.72
C PHE A 70 5.32 -3.15 -5.71
N LEU A 71 6.57 -3.61 -5.83
CA LEU A 71 7.55 -3.02 -6.75
C LEU A 71 7.26 -3.31 -8.23
N THR A 72 6.66 -4.46 -8.54
CA THR A 72 6.51 -4.94 -9.93
C THR A 72 5.10 -4.75 -10.50
N MET A 73 4.07 -4.75 -9.65
CA MET A 73 2.67 -4.71 -10.08
C MET A 73 1.97 -3.39 -9.79
N LEU A 74 2.46 -2.60 -8.82
CA LEU A 74 1.86 -1.32 -8.45
C LEU A 74 2.67 -0.15 -9.01
N THR A 75 2.01 0.99 -9.19
CA THR A 75 2.64 2.21 -9.72
C THR A 75 2.23 3.45 -8.93
N GLY A 76 3.00 4.53 -9.11
CA GLY A 76 2.67 5.87 -8.60
C GLY A 76 2.41 5.91 -7.10
N LYS A 77 1.39 6.67 -6.71
CA LYS A 77 1.02 6.90 -5.30
C LYS A 77 0.69 5.60 -4.57
N THR A 78 -0.06 4.68 -5.19
CA THR A 78 -0.44 3.41 -4.55
C THR A 78 0.80 2.60 -4.17
N ARG A 79 1.75 2.43 -5.09
CA ARG A 79 3.04 1.77 -4.77
C ARG A 79 3.76 2.48 -3.63
N ASN A 80 3.84 3.81 -3.69
CA ASN A 80 4.56 4.62 -2.72
C ASN A 80 3.95 4.49 -1.31
N ASP A 81 2.61 4.48 -1.20
CA ASP A 81 1.90 4.29 0.06
C ASP A 81 2.21 2.91 0.66
N PHE A 82 2.19 1.85 -0.16
CA PHE A 82 2.49 0.47 0.29
C PHE A 82 3.97 0.23 0.63
N LEU A 83 4.88 0.95 -0.02
CA LEU A 83 6.33 0.90 0.27
C LEU A 83 6.77 1.89 1.35
N GLU A 84 5.82 2.61 1.96
CA GLU A 84 6.05 3.62 2.99
C GLU A 84 7.07 4.68 2.53
N VAL A 85 6.94 5.13 1.28
CA VAL A 85 7.72 6.27 0.76
C VAL A 85 7.21 7.53 1.45
N LYS A 86 8.12 8.25 2.11
CA LYS A 86 7.80 9.44 2.89
C LYS A 86 8.39 10.69 2.26
N ASP A 87 7.71 11.83 2.44
CA ASP A 87 8.17 13.14 1.99
C ASP A 87 9.54 13.54 2.60
N GLU A 88 9.93 12.94 3.73
CA GLU A 88 11.25 13.15 4.33
C GLU A 88 12.38 12.63 3.44
N TYR A 89 12.14 11.59 2.63
CA TYR A 89 13.17 10.98 1.79
C TYR A 89 13.62 11.89 0.65
N PHE A 90 12.77 12.81 0.19
CA PHE A 90 13.13 13.81 -0.83
C PHE A 90 14.04 14.91 -0.31
N ARG A 91 14.14 15.07 1.02
CA ARG A 91 14.92 16.12 1.69
C ARG A 91 16.12 15.60 2.46
N ASP A 92 16.05 14.36 2.95
CA ASP A 92 17.13 13.68 3.66
C ASP A 92 17.60 12.46 2.85
N HIS A 93 18.69 12.64 2.12
CA HIS A 93 19.31 11.59 1.32
C HIS A 93 19.73 10.37 2.16
N GLU A 94 20.16 10.56 3.41
CA GLU A 94 20.53 9.44 4.28
C GLU A 94 19.30 8.68 4.77
N ALA A 95 18.16 9.35 5.02
CA ALA A 95 16.89 8.69 5.27
C ALA A 95 16.42 7.86 4.07
N ALA A 96 16.47 8.44 2.86
CA ALA A 96 16.15 7.73 1.62
C ALA A 96 17.04 6.50 1.43
N LYS A 97 18.35 6.64 1.62
CA LYS A 97 19.33 5.56 1.49
C LYS A 97 19.10 4.44 2.50
N ARG A 98 18.74 4.77 3.75
CA ARG A 98 18.36 3.78 4.76
C ARG A 98 17.10 3.02 4.33
N TRP A 99 16.09 3.71 3.83
CA TRP A 99 14.88 3.09 3.28
C TRP A 99 15.19 2.15 2.11
N PHE A 100 15.95 2.63 1.13
CA PHE A 100 16.39 1.85 -0.02
C PHE A 100 17.12 0.58 0.41
N ARG A 101 18.12 0.70 1.30
CA ARG A 101 18.89 -0.46 1.79
C ARG A 101 18.04 -1.50 2.49
N ARG A 102 17.02 -1.08 3.26
CA ARG A 102 16.09 -2.02 3.92
C ARG A 102 15.33 -2.85 2.88
N LEU A 103 14.75 -2.20 1.86
CA LEU A 103 14.00 -2.89 0.81
C LEU A 103 14.92 -3.71 -0.10
N ALA A 104 16.10 -3.18 -0.44
CA ALA A 104 17.12 -3.88 -1.23
C ALA A 104 17.50 -5.21 -0.57
N ASN A 105 17.75 -5.22 0.74
CA ASN A 105 18.08 -6.46 1.46
C ASN A 105 16.94 -7.50 1.45
N ILE A 106 15.70 -7.10 1.15
CA ILE A 106 14.56 -8.00 0.99
C ILE A 106 14.52 -8.57 -0.44
N VAL A 107 14.67 -7.72 -1.46
CA VAL A 107 14.39 -8.11 -2.86
C VAL A 107 15.63 -8.42 -3.70
N HIS A 108 16.84 -8.19 -3.18
CA HIS A 108 18.08 -8.36 -3.96
C HIS A 108 18.16 -9.76 -4.61
N PRO A 109 18.57 -9.88 -5.88
CA PRO A 109 18.59 -11.15 -6.62
C PRO A 109 19.37 -12.28 -5.93
N ASP A 110 20.44 -11.93 -5.21
CA ASP A 110 21.26 -12.89 -4.47
C ASP A 110 20.57 -13.50 -3.23
N LYS A 111 19.41 -12.97 -2.82
CA LYS A 111 18.62 -13.55 -1.74
C LYS A 111 17.83 -14.75 -2.26
N THR A 112 17.56 -15.72 -1.40
CA THR A 112 16.57 -16.76 -1.68
C THR A 112 15.23 -16.09 -2.04
N ASN A 113 14.66 -16.43 -3.19
CA ASN A 113 13.46 -15.79 -3.76
C ASN A 113 13.60 -14.27 -4.03
N GLY A 114 14.83 -13.77 -4.19
CA GLY A 114 15.08 -12.43 -4.70
C GLY A 114 14.62 -12.28 -6.15
N ASP A 115 14.35 -11.04 -6.56
CA ASP A 115 13.82 -10.74 -7.89
C ASP A 115 14.55 -9.55 -8.53
N SER A 116 15.09 -9.78 -9.74
CA SER A 116 15.89 -8.78 -10.45
C SER A 116 15.06 -7.62 -10.96
N GLU A 117 13.80 -7.85 -11.35
CA GLU A 117 12.92 -6.79 -11.82
C GLU A 117 12.44 -5.92 -10.66
N ALA A 118 12.11 -6.54 -9.52
CA ALA A 118 11.81 -5.81 -8.29
C ALA A 118 12.99 -4.95 -7.83
N PHE A 119 14.22 -5.49 -7.86
CA PHE A 119 15.41 -4.73 -7.48
C PHE A 119 15.69 -3.56 -8.43
N LYS A 120 15.52 -3.75 -9.75
CA LYS A 120 15.62 -2.66 -10.73
C LYS A 120 14.56 -1.59 -10.50
N ALA A 121 13.31 -1.99 -10.27
CA ALA A 121 12.21 -1.07 -9.99
C ALA A 121 12.47 -0.24 -8.71
N LEU A 122 13.00 -0.87 -7.66
CA LEU A 122 13.41 -0.19 -6.44
C LEU A 122 14.54 0.80 -6.68
N THR A 123 15.55 0.43 -7.47
CA THR A 123 16.68 1.28 -7.81
C THR A 123 16.20 2.53 -8.55
N LYS A 124 15.36 2.36 -9.56
CA LYS A 124 14.75 3.47 -10.31
C LYS A 124 13.93 4.39 -9.39
N LEU A 125 13.14 3.82 -8.48
CA LEU A 125 12.36 4.63 -7.53
C LEU A 125 13.27 5.43 -6.58
N TYR A 126 14.37 4.83 -6.12
CA TYR A 126 15.34 5.55 -5.30
C TYR A 126 15.97 6.72 -6.06
N GLU A 127 16.36 6.51 -7.32
CA GLU A 127 16.86 7.57 -8.20
C GLU A 127 15.83 8.67 -8.39
N GLU A 128 14.56 8.34 -8.65
CA GLU A 128 13.47 9.32 -8.76
C GLU A 128 13.31 10.17 -7.48
N ILE A 129 13.51 9.58 -6.30
CA ILE A 129 13.40 10.30 -5.01
C ILE A 129 14.59 11.22 -4.79
N THR A 130 15.81 10.79 -5.15
CA THR A 130 17.04 11.53 -4.84
C THR A 130 17.49 12.48 -5.94
N TYR A 131 16.99 12.32 -7.18
CA TYR A 131 17.33 13.19 -8.31
C TYR A 131 16.62 14.56 -8.23
N VAL A 132 15.46 14.66 -7.56
CA VAL A 132 14.68 15.90 -7.45
C VAL A 132 15.35 16.97 -6.57
N GLY A 133 16.47 16.67 -5.89
CA GLY A 133 17.18 17.60 -5.02
C GLY A 133 18.40 18.30 -5.65
N ALA A 134 18.65 18.17 -6.95
CA ALA A 134 19.88 18.66 -7.59
C ALA A 134 19.72 19.93 -8.46
N ASP A 135 18.49 20.38 -8.73
CA ASP A 135 18.22 21.46 -9.71
C ASP A 135 17.74 22.79 -9.09
N ASP A 136 17.74 22.95 -7.77
CA ASP A 136 17.33 24.21 -7.08
C ASP A 136 18.51 25.07 -6.58
N ASP A 137 19.72 24.85 -7.13
CA ASP A 137 20.91 25.69 -6.91
C ASP A 137 21.38 26.33 -8.24
N GLU A 138 20.59 27.23 -8.85
CA GLU A 138 21.12 28.25 -9.79
C GLU A 138 20.24 29.51 -9.88
#